data_AF-A0A2H6BTV5-F1
#
_entry.id   AF-A0A2H6BTV5-F1
#
_cell.length_a   1.000
_cell.length_b   1.000
_cell.length_c   1.000
_cell.angle_alpha   90.00
_cell.angle_beta   90.00
_cell.angle_gamma   90.00
#
_symmetry.space_group_name_H-M   'P 1'
#
loop_
_entity.id
_entity.type
_entity.pdbx_description
1 polymer ?
#
loop_
_entity_poly.entity_id
_entity_poly.type
_entity_poly.pdbx_seq_one_letter_code
_entity_poly.pdbx_strand_id
1 'polypeptide(L)'
;MEKPEKQRRRRGVVLTPTGLEKILTAKQEAEYRDNRGHRFTLEVLSEKTLLGVDTLMKVFACESGVDKQTLKHCFQAFNLTLENSDYYRPNLPETDTINPQLLPELPEGQVPLNSPFYINRNNLEQTCYQEILRGGSLIRINAARKMGKTSLITRIINYAQQQQYHTIYFSFRLAESSIFQDLNHWMRWLCVSISRQLDLDNHLPEDWDEFLGGKINCKIYLEKHILSHLDRPLVIAFDDLEYLLSYPQLREEFFSILHLWHEEGKNKPLWQKLRLIVAYSPAQELDKTSDTYQSPFSLGLPIKLPNFTSAQVRELSQRQGLDQNFNSEKLRIFLGGNPYLIRLACYHIARGDCTLETILATSIDEENNIFADHLKRLLSYLQYLKGNLAAIFAKVVMAEKDIEIDLIAAFHLESLGLIHRQGKFCRVSCPLYRQYFSEYFRQRSVFLPRKTPILAKKITLAHFDTSEKSRYAI
;
A
#
# COMPACT_ATOMS: atom_id res chain seq x y z
N MET A 1 -16.99 -29.67 -19.93
CA MET A 1 -15.87 -30.60 -19.66
C MET A 1 -15.10 -30.05 -18.47
N GLU A 2 -15.41 -30.54 -17.28
CA GLU A 2 -14.71 -30.20 -16.04
C GLU A 2 -13.35 -30.91 -16.01
N LYS A 3 -12.29 -30.20 -15.66
CA LYS A 3 -10.96 -30.78 -15.42
C LYS A 3 -11.00 -31.57 -14.09
N PRO A 4 -10.44 -32.79 -14.02
CA PRO A 4 -10.44 -33.55 -12.79
C PRO A 4 -9.48 -32.92 -11.76
N GLU A 5 -9.94 -32.80 -10.52
CA GLU A 5 -9.13 -32.39 -9.37
C GLU A 5 -7.94 -33.34 -9.18
N LYS A 6 -6.74 -32.78 -9.05
CA LYS A 6 -5.53 -33.53 -8.71
C LYS A 6 -5.65 -34.11 -7.30
N GLN A 7 -5.88 -35.42 -7.22
CA GLN A 7 -5.85 -36.19 -5.97
C GLN A 7 -4.48 -36.01 -5.28
N ARG A 8 -4.46 -35.28 -4.16
CA ARG A 8 -3.25 -35.09 -3.33
C ARG A 8 -2.74 -36.46 -2.84
N ARG A 9 -1.46 -36.77 -3.13
CA ARG A 9 -0.80 -37.99 -2.66
C ARG A 9 -0.83 -38.05 -1.12
N ARG A 10 -1.47 -39.09 -0.58
CA ARG A 10 -1.54 -39.37 0.87
C ARG A 10 -0.12 -39.69 1.39
N ARG A 11 0.29 -39.12 2.53
CA ARG A 11 1.59 -39.42 3.19
C ARG A 11 1.59 -40.87 3.72
N GLY A 12 2.77 -41.50 3.74
CA GLY A 12 2.98 -42.89 4.18
C GLY A 12 2.71 -43.13 5.68
N VAL A 13 2.94 -44.36 6.15
CA VAL A 13 2.79 -44.80 7.55
C VAL A 13 4.03 -44.50 8.40
N VAL A 14 3.84 -44.31 9.71
CA VAL A 14 4.92 -44.07 10.70
C VAL A 14 4.81 -45.13 11.81
N LEU A 15 5.94 -45.55 12.38
CA LEU A 15 5.94 -46.49 13.52
C LEU A 15 5.35 -45.84 14.77
N THR A 16 4.54 -46.58 15.51
CA THR A 16 4.15 -46.19 16.87
C THR A 16 5.35 -46.33 17.82
N PRO A 17 5.36 -45.68 19.00
CA PRO A 17 6.41 -45.89 20.00
C PRO A 17 6.61 -47.38 20.34
N THR A 18 5.52 -48.14 20.43
CA THR A 18 5.54 -49.59 20.66
C THR A 18 6.15 -50.36 19.50
N GLY A 19 5.81 -50.02 18.25
CA GLY A 19 6.41 -50.63 17.06
C GLY A 19 7.89 -50.32 16.91
N LEU A 20 8.30 -49.08 17.25
CA LEU A 20 9.71 -48.66 17.25
C LEU A 20 10.52 -49.41 18.31
N GLU A 21 9.99 -49.54 19.52
CA GLU A 21 10.64 -50.30 20.59
C GLU A 21 10.83 -51.76 20.18
N LYS A 22 9.76 -52.39 19.65
CA LYS A 22 9.79 -53.79 19.17
C LYS A 22 10.91 -54.04 18.14
N ILE A 23 11.08 -53.14 17.16
CA ILE A 23 12.14 -53.30 16.15
C ILE A 23 13.54 -52.96 16.70
N LEU A 24 13.67 -51.99 17.60
CA LEU A 24 14.95 -51.65 18.22
C LEU A 24 15.47 -52.77 19.13
N THR A 25 14.58 -53.43 19.89
CA THR A 25 14.93 -54.59 20.72
C THR A 25 15.39 -55.75 19.85
N ALA A 26 14.64 -56.10 18.80
CA ALA A 26 15.03 -57.18 17.89
C ALA A 26 16.33 -56.86 17.13
N LYS A 27 16.55 -55.59 16.77
CA LYS A 27 17.82 -55.11 16.20
C LYS A 27 18.97 -55.33 17.20
N GLN A 28 18.80 -54.94 18.46
CA GLN A 28 19.84 -55.10 19.48
C GLN A 28 20.17 -56.58 19.72
N GLU A 29 19.18 -57.46 19.77
CA GLU A 29 19.40 -58.90 19.88
C GLU A 29 20.13 -59.49 18.66
N ALA A 30 19.84 -58.98 17.46
CA ALA A 30 20.56 -59.36 16.25
C ALA A 30 21.99 -58.81 16.25
N GLU A 31 22.25 -57.63 16.81
CA GLU A 31 23.62 -57.10 17.00
C GLU A 31 24.44 -57.99 17.92
N TYR A 32 23.85 -58.51 19.00
CA TYR A 32 24.50 -59.47 19.89
C TYR A 32 24.79 -60.81 19.21
N ARG A 33 23.83 -61.35 18.44
CA ARG A 33 23.95 -62.66 17.78
C ARG A 33 24.86 -62.62 16.56
N ASP A 34 24.67 -61.65 15.68
CA ASP A 34 25.24 -61.63 14.34
C ASP A 34 26.45 -60.70 14.23
N ASN A 35 26.62 -59.74 15.16
CA ASN A 35 27.66 -58.72 15.09
C ASN A 35 28.51 -58.62 16.36
N ARG A 36 28.58 -59.70 17.16
CA ARG A 36 29.38 -59.79 18.39
C ARG A 36 29.11 -58.67 19.40
N GLY A 37 27.89 -58.13 19.41
CA GLY A 37 27.49 -57.03 20.30
C GLY A 37 27.83 -55.62 19.79
N HIS A 38 28.40 -55.48 18.58
CA HIS A 38 28.60 -54.17 17.97
C HIS A 38 27.33 -53.67 17.29
N ARG A 39 27.09 -52.36 17.38
CA ARG A 39 25.94 -51.72 16.71
C ARG A 39 26.05 -51.87 15.18
N PHE A 40 24.94 -52.17 14.51
CA PHE A 40 24.90 -52.18 13.06
C PHE A 40 25.04 -50.75 12.52
N THR A 41 25.91 -50.57 11.52
CA THR A 41 25.96 -49.33 10.74
C THR A 41 24.75 -49.27 9.80
N LEU A 42 24.48 -48.08 9.26
CA LEU A 42 23.35 -47.89 8.34
C LEU A 42 23.52 -48.70 7.04
N GLU A 43 24.76 -48.92 6.60
CA GLU A 43 25.11 -49.74 5.43
C GLU A 43 24.80 -51.22 5.67
N VAL A 44 25.17 -51.76 6.83
CA VAL A 44 24.85 -53.14 7.22
C VAL A 44 23.33 -53.33 7.34
N LEU A 45 22.62 -52.33 7.87
CA LEU A 45 21.15 -52.35 7.93
C LEU A 45 20.52 -52.27 6.53
N SER A 46 21.10 -51.49 5.63
CA SER A 46 20.66 -51.37 4.22
C SER A 46 20.78 -52.71 3.50
N GLU A 47 21.88 -53.43 3.69
CA GLU A 47 22.09 -54.77 3.12
C GLU A 47 21.11 -55.80 3.71
N LYS A 48 20.91 -55.78 5.03
CA LYS A 48 20.05 -56.75 5.73
C LYS A 48 18.56 -56.53 5.45
N THR A 49 18.13 -55.29 5.26
CA THR A 49 16.71 -54.93 5.02
C THR A 49 16.35 -54.77 3.54
N LEU A 50 17.35 -54.69 2.66
CA LEU A 50 17.19 -54.32 1.24
C LEU A 50 16.52 -52.95 1.03
N LEU A 51 16.62 -52.06 2.02
CA LEU A 51 16.09 -50.70 1.97
C LEU A 51 17.24 -49.71 1.89
N GLY A 52 17.10 -48.65 1.08
CA GLY A 52 18.11 -47.60 1.00
C GLY A 52 18.33 -46.90 2.34
N VAL A 53 19.57 -46.45 2.59
CA VAL A 53 20.00 -45.80 3.84
C VAL A 53 19.08 -44.63 4.24
N ASP A 54 18.70 -43.77 3.29
CA ASP A 54 17.79 -42.64 3.54
C ASP A 54 16.38 -43.08 4.00
N THR A 55 15.96 -44.27 3.56
CA THR A 55 14.67 -44.85 3.95
C THR A 55 14.74 -45.39 5.37
N LEU A 56 15.85 -46.05 5.73
CA LEU A 56 16.08 -46.54 7.09
C LEU A 56 16.19 -45.39 8.10
N MET A 57 16.88 -44.30 7.75
CA MET A 57 16.90 -43.11 8.59
C MET A 57 15.49 -42.60 8.90
N LYS A 58 14.60 -42.56 7.89
CA LYS A 58 13.21 -42.13 8.07
C LYS A 58 12.39 -43.09 8.94
N VAL A 59 12.61 -44.40 8.78
CA VAL A 59 11.94 -45.43 9.58
C VAL A 59 12.32 -45.30 11.06
N PHE A 60 13.60 -45.15 11.39
CA PHE A 60 14.06 -45.07 12.78
C PHE A 60 13.88 -43.68 13.42
N ALA A 61 13.86 -42.60 12.62
CA ALA A 61 13.59 -41.25 13.12
C ALA A 61 12.10 -41.02 13.40
N CYS A 62 11.20 -41.77 12.76
CA CYS A 62 9.74 -41.58 12.83
C CYS A 62 9.25 -40.17 12.42
N GLU A 63 10.09 -39.35 11.77
CA GLU A 63 9.79 -37.96 11.40
C GLU A 63 8.97 -37.85 10.10
N SER A 64 9.04 -38.85 9.22
CA SER A 64 8.33 -38.84 7.94
C SER A 64 7.77 -40.23 7.59
N GLY A 65 6.54 -40.24 7.06
CA GLY A 65 5.85 -41.47 6.72
C GLY A 65 6.47 -42.19 5.52
N VAL A 66 6.74 -43.49 5.68
CA VAL A 66 7.24 -44.38 4.63
C VAL A 66 6.11 -45.28 4.10
N ASP A 67 6.32 -45.97 2.98
CA ASP A 67 5.30 -46.91 2.51
C ASP A 67 5.11 -48.08 3.49
N LYS A 68 3.89 -48.64 3.56
CA LYS A 68 3.61 -49.76 4.49
C LYS A 68 4.46 -50.99 4.16
N GLN A 69 4.78 -51.20 2.89
CA GLN A 69 5.65 -52.29 2.48
C GLN A 69 7.08 -52.10 2.97
N THR A 70 7.56 -50.86 3.06
CA THR A 70 8.86 -50.52 3.65
C THR A 70 8.97 -50.97 5.10
N LEU A 71 7.97 -50.67 5.94
CA LEU A 71 7.96 -51.15 7.33
C LEU A 71 7.90 -52.67 7.41
N LYS A 72 7.14 -53.31 6.51
CA LYS A 72 7.03 -54.77 6.46
C LYS A 72 8.39 -55.42 6.15
N HIS A 73 9.12 -54.92 5.16
CA HIS A 73 10.46 -55.42 4.83
C HIS A 73 11.45 -55.20 5.97
N CYS A 74 11.38 -54.02 6.62
CA CYS A 74 12.23 -53.72 7.77
C CYS A 74 11.99 -54.70 8.95
N PHE A 75 10.72 -54.97 9.29
CA PHE A 75 10.37 -55.92 10.37
C PHE A 75 10.77 -57.36 10.03
N GLN A 76 10.57 -57.78 8.78
CA GLN A 76 10.94 -59.11 8.31
C GLN A 76 12.45 -59.39 8.41
N ALA A 77 13.30 -58.38 8.18
CA ALA A 77 14.75 -58.51 8.30
C ALA A 77 15.23 -58.88 9.73
N PHE A 78 14.37 -58.66 10.73
CA PHE A 78 14.61 -59.02 12.13
C PHE A 78 13.70 -60.15 12.61
N ASN A 79 13.11 -60.92 11.68
CA ASN A 79 12.16 -62.01 11.97
C ASN A 79 10.90 -61.56 12.75
N LEU A 80 10.48 -60.31 12.59
CA LEU A 80 9.26 -59.78 13.19
C LEU A 80 8.12 -59.73 12.15
N THR A 81 6.90 -59.89 12.63
CA THR A 81 5.68 -59.59 11.85
C THR A 81 5.16 -58.21 12.22
N LEU A 82 4.96 -57.35 11.21
CA LEU A 82 4.37 -56.03 11.39
C LEU A 82 2.87 -56.14 11.69
N GLU A 83 2.46 -55.76 12.89
CA GLU A 83 1.06 -55.76 13.33
C GLU A 83 0.41 -54.38 13.15
N ASN A 84 -0.93 -54.32 13.14
CA ASN A 84 -1.65 -53.06 12.97
C ASN A 84 -1.47 -52.08 14.15
N SER A 85 -1.00 -52.55 15.30
CA SER A 85 -0.62 -51.72 16.46
C SER A 85 0.79 -51.12 16.36
N ASP A 86 1.63 -51.62 15.44
CA ASP A 86 3.05 -51.24 15.33
C ASP A 86 3.26 -49.98 14.48
N TYR A 87 2.23 -49.53 13.76
CA TYR A 87 2.30 -48.33 12.92
C TYR A 87 0.95 -47.62 12.89
N TYR A 88 1.00 -46.31 12.70
CA TYR A 88 -0.19 -45.50 12.47
C TYR A 88 -0.01 -44.72 11.17
N ARG A 89 -1.13 -44.38 10.55
CA ARG A 89 -1.11 -43.35 9.51
C ARG A 89 -1.19 -42.02 10.24
N PRO A 90 -0.20 -41.13 10.09
CA PRO A 90 -0.40 -39.76 10.52
C PRO A 90 -1.60 -39.25 9.73
N ASN A 91 -2.75 -39.13 10.41
CA ASN A 91 -3.79 -38.27 9.91
C ASN A 91 -3.12 -36.92 9.74
N LEU A 92 -3.34 -36.27 8.58
CA LEU A 92 -3.17 -34.83 8.54
C LEU A 92 -3.85 -34.32 9.83
N PRO A 93 -3.23 -33.42 10.61
CA PRO A 93 -4.04 -32.62 11.48
C PRO A 93 -5.19 -32.18 10.58
N GLU A 94 -6.43 -32.45 10.98
CA GLU A 94 -7.51 -31.58 10.55
C GLU A 94 -7.05 -30.22 11.08
N THR A 95 -6.21 -29.53 10.30
CA THR A 95 -6.25 -28.10 10.27
C THR A 95 -7.70 -27.89 9.97
N ASP A 96 -8.47 -27.48 10.97
CA ASP A 96 -9.66 -26.65 10.78
C ASP A 96 -9.41 -25.94 9.48
N THR A 97 -10.20 -26.23 8.44
CA THR A 97 -10.02 -25.60 7.15
C THR A 97 -10.00 -24.10 7.44
N ILE A 98 -8.79 -23.52 7.56
CA ILE A 98 -8.62 -22.11 7.81
C ILE A 98 -9.13 -21.57 6.50
N ASN A 99 -10.39 -21.13 6.52
CA ASN A 99 -10.99 -20.52 5.36
C ASN A 99 -10.02 -19.39 5.02
N PRO A 100 -9.34 -19.41 3.86
CA PRO A 100 -8.35 -18.37 3.55
C PRO A 100 -8.98 -16.97 3.54
N GLN A 101 -10.32 -16.90 3.45
CA GLN A 101 -11.12 -15.69 3.57
C GLN A 101 -11.28 -15.15 5.01
N LEU A 102 -10.99 -15.95 6.04
CA LEU A 102 -10.99 -15.55 7.46
C LEU A 102 -9.62 -15.05 7.93
N LEU A 103 -8.55 -15.33 7.19
CA LEU A 103 -7.24 -14.76 7.50
C LEU A 103 -7.24 -13.27 7.12
N PRO A 104 -6.76 -12.38 8.00
CA PRO A 104 -6.67 -10.97 7.66
C PRO A 104 -5.75 -10.81 6.45
N GLU A 105 -6.22 -10.09 5.43
CA GLU A 105 -5.45 -9.79 4.23
C GLU A 105 -4.30 -8.84 4.57
N LEU A 106 -3.07 -9.14 4.12
CA LEU A 106 -1.93 -8.25 4.27
C LEU A 106 -2.28 -6.86 3.71
N PRO A 107 -2.21 -5.76 4.49
CA PRO A 107 -2.64 -4.42 4.07
C PRO A 107 -1.73 -3.74 3.05
N GLU A 108 -1.51 -4.38 1.90
CA GLU A 108 -0.73 -3.87 0.79
C GLU A 108 -1.62 -3.31 -0.32
N GLY A 109 -1.08 -2.35 -1.08
CA GLY A 109 -1.74 -1.80 -2.26
C GLY A 109 -3.17 -1.28 -2.03
N GLN A 110 -4.02 -1.52 -3.03
CA GLN A 110 -5.45 -1.22 -3.00
C GLN A 110 -6.22 -2.32 -2.28
N VAL A 111 -7.34 -1.97 -1.66
CA VAL A 111 -8.23 -2.96 -1.03
C VAL A 111 -9.12 -3.59 -2.10
N PRO A 112 -9.07 -4.92 -2.31
CA PRO A 112 -9.90 -5.63 -3.29
C PRO A 112 -11.39 -5.34 -3.14
N LEU A 113 -12.14 -5.49 -4.23
CA LEU A 113 -13.59 -5.21 -4.26
C LEU A 113 -14.38 -6.13 -3.33
N ASN A 114 -13.98 -7.40 -3.25
CA ASN A 114 -14.58 -8.43 -2.42
C ASN A 114 -13.94 -8.54 -1.02
N SER A 115 -12.96 -7.68 -0.68
CA SER A 115 -12.31 -7.74 0.63
C SER A 115 -13.30 -7.29 1.72
N PRO A 116 -13.56 -8.12 2.74
CA PRO A 116 -14.43 -7.74 3.85
C PRO A 116 -13.81 -6.62 4.70
N PHE A 117 -12.52 -6.31 4.50
CA PHE A 117 -11.79 -5.31 5.27
C PHE A 117 -11.87 -3.89 4.70
N TYR A 118 -12.67 -3.67 3.65
CA TYR A 118 -12.99 -2.31 3.21
C TYR A 118 -14.06 -1.67 4.11
N ILE A 119 -13.71 -0.53 4.68
CA ILE A 119 -14.62 0.28 5.47
C ILE A 119 -15.13 1.43 4.62
N ASN A 120 -16.45 1.50 4.45
CA ASN A 120 -17.12 2.58 3.73
C ASN A 120 -16.96 3.91 4.50
N ARG A 121 -16.81 5.01 3.77
CA ARG A 121 -16.67 6.36 4.33
C ARG A 121 -18.02 7.07 4.35
N ASN A 122 -18.95 6.49 5.10
CA ASN A 122 -20.33 6.98 5.22
C ASN A 122 -20.99 7.08 3.82
N ASN A 123 -21.46 8.26 3.44
CA ASN A 123 -22.12 8.51 2.15
C ASN A 123 -21.14 8.88 1.02
N LEU A 124 -19.83 8.91 1.28
CA LEU A 124 -18.85 9.39 0.31
C LEU A 124 -18.83 8.54 -0.97
N GLU A 125 -18.83 7.22 -0.84
CA GLU A 125 -18.94 6.29 -1.97
C GLU A 125 -20.22 6.52 -2.77
N GLN A 126 -21.36 6.70 -2.09
CA GLN A 126 -22.66 6.95 -2.73
C GLN A 126 -22.66 8.26 -3.52
N THR A 127 -22.08 9.33 -2.97
CA THR A 127 -21.92 10.60 -3.67
C THR A 127 -21.08 10.43 -4.94
N CYS A 128 -20.00 9.65 -4.89
CA CYS A 128 -19.22 9.34 -6.09
C CYS A 128 -20.01 8.52 -7.12
N TYR A 129 -20.80 7.56 -6.67
CA TYR A 129 -21.66 6.74 -7.54
C TYR A 129 -22.74 7.57 -8.23
N GLN A 130 -23.36 8.52 -7.53
CA GLN A 130 -24.34 9.42 -8.14
C GLN A 130 -23.69 10.35 -9.15
N GLU A 131 -22.50 10.86 -8.84
CA GLU A 131 -21.80 11.80 -9.71
C GLU A 131 -21.32 11.14 -11.00
N ILE A 132 -20.77 9.92 -10.94
CA ILE A 132 -20.21 9.26 -12.13
C ILE A 132 -21.27 8.93 -13.21
N LEU A 133 -22.56 8.95 -12.85
CA LEU A 133 -23.64 8.77 -13.81
C LEU A 133 -23.94 10.03 -14.61
N ARG A 134 -23.57 11.21 -14.13
CA ARG A 134 -23.89 12.50 -14.77
C ARG A 134 -23.04 12.75 -16.01
N GLY A 135 -23.68 13.24 -17.08
CA GLY A 135 -23.03 13.72 -18.31
C GLY A 135 -21.78 14.57 -18.03
N GLY A 136 -20.63 14.18 -18.59
CA GLY A 136 -19.40 14.96 -18.49
C GLY A 136 -18.78 15.04 -17.09
N SER A 137 -19.18 14.17 -16.14
CA SER A 137 -18.75 14.29 -14.74
C SER A 137 -17.23 14.27 -14.55
N LEU A 138 -16.74 15.04 -13.58
CA LEU A 138 -15.36 15.00 -13.11
C LEU A 138 -15.34 14.81 -11.59
N ILE A 139 -14.79 13.68 -11.12
CA ILE A 139 -14.62 13.37 -9.70
C ILE A 139 -13.13 13.54 -9.33
N ARG A 140 -12.87 14.35 -8.31
CA ARG A 140 -11.52 14.71 -7.87
C ARG A 140 -11.25 14.19 -6.47
N ILE A 141 -10.47 13.11 -6.37
CA ILE A 141 -10.16 12.46 -5.09
C ILE A 141 -8.84 13.01 -4.56
N ASN A 142 -8.92 13.85 -3.52
CA ASN A 142 -7.77 14.46 -2.87
C ASN A 142 -7.50 13.80 -1.51
N ALA A 143 -6.31 13.22 -1.35
CA ALA A 143 -5.82 12.76 -0.06
C ALA A 143 -4.31 12.54 -0.06
N ALA A 144 -3.70 12.49 1.11
CA ALA A 144 -2.34 12.00 1.26
C ALA A 144 -2.21 10.54 0.74
N ARG A 145 -0.97 10.09 0.57
CA ARG A 145 -0.71 8.68 0.25
C ARG A 145 -1.28 7.77 1.33
N LYS A 146 -1.63 6.54 0.93
CA LYS A 146 -2.12 5.49 1.83
C LYS A 146 -3.47 5.80 2.54
N MET A 147 -4.22 6.80 2.06
CA MET A 147 -5.57 7.13 2.55
C MET A 147 -6.70 6.33 1.86
N GLY A 148 -6.38 5.53 0.84
CA GLY A 148 -7.33 4.69 0.10
C GLY A 148 -7.92 5.31 -1.17
N LYS A 149 -7.19 6.21 -1.84
CA LYS A 149 -7.59 6.82 -3.13
C LYS A 149 -7.85 5.76 -4.20
N THR A 150 -6.86 4.92 -4.47
CA THR A 150 -6.96 3.81 -5.43
C THR A 150 -8.13 2.87 -5.09
N SER A 151 -8.28 2.49 -3.82
CA SER A 151 -9.40 1.64 -3.36
C SER A 151 -10.78 2.25 -3.65
N LEU A 152 -10.91 3.58 -3.59
CA LEU A 152 -12.15 4.28 -3.95
C LEU A 152 -12.32 4.32 -5.47
N ILE A 153 -11.26 4.62 -6.24
CA ILE A 153 -11.30 4.59 -7.71
C ILE A 153 -11.80 3.24 -8.21
N THR A 154 -11.22 2.14 -7.74
CA THR A 154 -11.61 0.78 -8.16
C THR A 154 -13.10 0.52 -7.91
N ARG A 155 -13.66 1.05 -6.83
CA ARG A 155 -15.08 0.91 -6.50
C ARG A 155 -15.98 1.74 -7.39
N ILE A 156 -15.57 2.97 -7.74
CA ILE A 156 -16.31 3.81 -8.68
C ILE A 156 -16.28 3.18 -10.09
N ILE A 157 -15.12 2.67 -10.52
CA ILE A 157 -14.98 1.93 -11.79
C ILE A 157 -15.89 0.71 -11.80
N ASN A 158 -15.83 -0.13 -10.76
CA ASN A 158 -16.68 -1.31 -10.66
C ASN A 158 -18.17 -0.95 -10.71
N TYR A 159 -18.59 0.12 -10.04
CA TYR A 159 -19.96 0.62 -10.12
C TYR A 159 -20.32 1.05 -11.55
N ALA A 160 -19.44 1.78 -12.24
CA ALA A 160 -19.68 2.19 -13.63
C ALA A 160 -19.76 0.99 -14.59
N GLN A 161 -18.93 -0.05 -14.39
CA GLN A 161 -19.01 -1.30 -15.15
C GLN A 161 -20.35 -2.01 -14.95
N GLN A 162 -20.89 -2.02 -13.72
CA GLN A 162 -22.23 -2.54 -13.44
C GLN A 162 -23.32 -1.77 -14.19
N GLN A 163 -23.12 -0.46 -14.42
CA GLN A 163 -23.97 0.37 -15.28
C GLN A 163 -23.64 0.25 -16.78
N GLN A 164 -22.85 -0.76 -17.17
CA GLN A 164 -22.50 -1.07 -18.56
C GLN A 164 -21.61 -0.03 -19.24
N TYR A 165 -20.93 0.86 -18.50
CA TYR A 165 -20.02 1.84 -19.07
C TYR A 165 -18.69 1.21 -19.47
N HIS A 166 -18.04 1.74 -20.50
CA HIS A 166 -16.64 1.44 -20.76
C HIS A 166 -15.79 2.09 -19.66
N THR A 167 -14.75 1.41 -19.19
CA THR A 167 -13.90 1.93 -18.12
C THR A 167 -12.43 1.70 -18.42
N ILE A 168 -11.63 2.72 -18.23
CA ILE A 168 -10.19 2.71 -18.41
C ILE A 168 -9.54 3.19 -17.11
N TYR A 169 -8.52 2.47 -16.66
CA TYR A 169 -7.70 2.84 -15.50
C TYR A 169 -6.28 3.17 -15.96
N PHE A 170 -5.88 4.43 -15.80
CA PHE A 170 -4.54 4.92 -16.07
C PHE A 170 -3.78 5.16 -14.77
N SER A 171 -2.77 4.33 -14.54
CA SER A 171 -1.75 4.59 -13.53
C SER A 171 -0.52 5.21 -14.19
N PHE A 172 -0.15 6.41 -13.74
CA PHE A 172 1.09 7.07 -14.17
C PHE A 172 2.36 6.31 -13.78
N ARG A 173 2.26 5.28 -12.91
CA ARG A 173 3.38 4.40 -12.60
C ARG A 173 3.82 3.54 -13.79
N LEU A 174 2.91 3.24 -14.72
CA LEU A 174 3.18 2.36 -15.85
C LEU A 174 3.94 3.05 -16.99
N ALA A 175 3.90 4.39 -17.04
CA ALA A 175 4.57 5.14 -18.09
C ALA A 175 6.05 5.37 -17.74
N GLU A 176 6.92 5.15 -18.73
CA GLU A 176 8.33 5.48 -18.63
C GLU A 176 8.55 6.98 -18.49
N SER A 177 9.63 7.37 -17.82
CA SER A 177 9.99 8.78 -17.63
C SER A 177 10.17 9.57 -18.93
N SER A 178 10.51 8.88 -20.03
CA SER A 178 10.65 9.45 -21.38
C SER A 178 9.31 9.98 -21.94
N ILE A 179 8.20 9.34 -21.58
CA ILE A 179 6.85 9.72 -22.02
C ILE A 179 6.45 11.07 -21.41
N PHE A 180 6.96 11.40 -20.21
CA PHE A 180 6.60 12.62 -19.49
C PHE A 180 7.41 13.86 -19.90
N GLN A 181 8.40 13.72 -20.77
CA GLN A 181 9.29 14.83 -21.14
C GLN A 181 8.65 15.80 -22.13
N ASP A 182 7.67 15.34 -22.92
CA ASP A 182 7.06 16.12 -23.98
C ASP A 182 5.53 15.93 -23.98
N LEU A 183 4.79 17.04 -24.07
CA LEU A 183 3.33 17.02 -24.04
C LEU A 183 2.73 16.30 -25.26
N ASN A 184 3.31 16.47 -26.45
CA ASN A 184 2.81 15.81 -27.66
C ASN A 184 3.00 14.29 -27.55
N HIS A 185 4.17 13.84 -27.09
CA HIS A 185 4.45 12.44 -26.85
C HIS A 185 3.49 11.86 -25.82
N TRP A 186 3.30 12.53 -24.67
CA TRP A 186 2.35 12.08 -23.67
C TRP A 186 0.92 11.97 -24.22
N MET A 187 0.48 12.93 -25.05
CA MET A 187 -0.85 12.91 -25.64
C MET A 187 -1.05 11.81 -26.67
N ARG A 188 -0.06 11.57 -27.53
CA ARG A 188 -0.08 10.43 -28.46
C ARG A 188 -0.14 9.12 -27.69
N TRP A 189 0.71 8.97 -26.67
CA TRP A 189 0.69 7.80 -25.80
C TRP A 189 -0.68 7.59 -25.15
N LEU A 190 -1.31 8.65 -24.66
CA LEU A 190 -2.65 8.60 -24.09
C LEU A 190 -3.69 8.13 -25.11
N CYS A 191 -3.71 8.72 -26.31
CA CYS A 191 -4.63 8.35 -27.39
C CYS A 191 -4.47 6.88 -27.79
N VAL A 192 -3.24 6.44 -28.08
CA VAL A 192 -2.94 5.03 -28.41
C VAL A 192 -3.35 4.10 -27.28
N SER A 193 -3.09 4.48 -26.03
CA SER A 193 -3.42 3.66 -24.87
C SER A 193 -4.93 3.55 -24.63
N ILE A 194 -5.69 4.60 -24.94
CA ILE A 194 -7.16 4.58 -24.88
C ILE A 194 -7.69 3.65 -25.98
N SER A 195 -7.26 3.83 -27.23
CA SER A 195 -7.71 3.00 -28.37
C SER A 195 -7.47 1.52 -28.09
N ARG A 196 -6.26 1.16 -27.65
CA ARG A 196 -5.90 -0.23 -27.35
C ARG A 196 -6.73 -0.85 -26.21
N GLN A 197 -7.04 -0.08 -25.17
CA GLN A 197 -7.86 -0.59 -24.05
C GLN A 197 -9.34 -0.73 -24.41
N LEU A 198 -9.80 -0.01 -25.43
CA LEU A 198 -11.16 -0.11 -25.96
C LEU A 198 -11.29 -1.07 -27.14
N ASP A 199 -10.20 -1.72 -27.55
CA ASP A 199 -10.11 -2.55 -28.76
C ASP A 199 -10.56 -1.79 -30.03
N LEU A 200 -10.15 -0.51 -30.12
CA LEU A 200 -10.38 0.36 -31.26
C LEU A 200 -9.11 0.51 -32.09
N ASP A 201 -9.28 0.74 -33.39
CA ASP A 201 -8.17 0.97 -34.31
C ASP A 201 -7.33 2.19 -33.88
N ASN A 202 -6.01 2.03 -33.98
CA ASN A 202 -5.07 3.13 -33.77
C ASN A 202 -4.83 3.86 -35.09
N HIS A 203 -5.28 5.11 -35.16
CA HIS A 203 -5.10 5.97 -36.35
C HIS A 203 -3.86 6.88 -36.27
N LEU A 204 -3.01 6.70 -35.26
CA LEU A 204 -1.75 7.44 -35.16
C LEU A 204 -0.60 6.67 -35.83
N PRO A 205 0.27 7.36 -36.61
CA PRO A 205 0.43 8.83 -36.67
C PRO A 205 -0.38 9.56 -37.74
N GLU A 206 -1.17 8.87 -38.56
CA GLU A 206 -1.80 9.41 -39.78
C GLU A 206 -2.72 10.62 -39.50
N ASP A 207 -3.53 10.55 -38.45
CA ASP A 207 -4.50 11.61 -38.09
C ASP A 207 -3.93 12.68 -37.15
N TRP A 208 -2.60 12.78 -37.02
CA TRP A 208 -1.94 13.75 -36.14
C TRP A 208 -1.29 14.90 -36.90
N ASP A 209 -1.83 16.11 -36.74
CA ASP A 209 -1.29 17.31 -37.38
C ASP A 209 -0.24 17.99 -36.48
N GLU A 210 1.03 17.96 -36.89
CA GLU A 210 2.13 18.57 -36.14
C GLU A 210 1.97 20.09 -35.92
N PHE A 211 1.15 20.79 -36.72
CA PHE A 211 0.91 22.23 -36.58
C PHE A 211 -0.15 22.59 -35.54
N LEU A 212 -1.03 21.66 -35.14
CA LEU A 212 -2.14 21.92 -34.20
C LEU A 212 -1.76 21.78 -32.71
N GLY A 213 -0.62 21.13 -32.43
CA GLY A 213 -0.18 20.82 -31.07
C GLY A 213 -1.05 19.76 -30.35
N GLY A 214 -0.53 19.21 -29.26
CA GLY A 214 -1.03 17.96 -28.70
C GLY A 214 -2.41 18.04 -28.07
N LYS A 215 -2.80 19.20 -27.53
CA LYS A 215 -4.13 19.41 -26.96
C LYS A 215 -5.24 19.30 -28.01
N ILE A 216 -5.04 19.99 -29.14
CA ILE A 216 -6.04 20.04 -30.21
C ILE A 216 -6.10 18.68 -30.91
N ASN A 217 -4.95 18.08 -31.22
CA ASN A 217 -4.90 16.74 -31.79
C ASN A 217 -5.57 15.69 -30.90
N CYS A 218 -5.26 15.67 -29.60
CA CYS A 218 -5.88 14.73 -28.67
C CYS A 218 -7.40 14.94 -28.59
N LYS A 219 -7.87 16.20 -28.57
CA LYS A 219 -9.31 16.50 -28.61
C LYS A 219 -9.97 15.95 -29.87
N ILE A 220 -9.40 16.24 -31.05
CA ILE A 220 -9.92 15.76 -32.34
C ILE A 220 -9.92 14.23 -32.38
N TYR A 221 -8.86 13.61 -31.88
CA TYR A 221 -8.73 12.15 -31.83
C TYR A 221 -9.84 11.52 -30.98
N LEU A 222 -10.05 12.05 -29.76
CA LEU A 222 -11.11 11.60 -28.87
C LEU A 222 -12.50 11.80 -29.48
N GLU A 223 -12.76 12.92 -30.16
CA GLU A 223 -14.04 13.19 -30.81
C GLU A 223 -14.30 12.24 -32.00
N LYS A 224 -13.31 12.07 -32.88
CA LYS A 224 -13.47 11.36 -34.16
C LYS A 224 -13.34 9.85 -34.07
N HIS A 225 -12.42 9.33 -33.24
CA HIS A 225 -12.07 7.91 -33.24
C HIS A 225 -12.50 7.18 -31.97
N ILE A 226 -12.72 7.90 -30.86
CA ILE A 226 -13.13 7.29 -29.59
C ILE A 226 -14.62 7.53 -29.32
N LEU A 227 -15.01 8.73 -28.90
CA LEU A 227 -16.36 9.02 -28.38
C LEU A 227 -17.47 8.84 -29.43
N SER A 228 -17.19 9.05 -30.71
CA SER A 228 -18.11 8.83 -31.84
C SER A 228 -18.44 7.35 -32.04
N HIS A 229 -17.48 6.45 -31.75
CA HIS A 229 -17.60 5.01 -31.95
C HIS A 229 -18.14 4.26 -30.73
N LEU A 230 -18.29 4.95 -29.58
CA LEU A 230 -18.82 4.35 -28.36
C LEU A 230 -20.33 4.54 -28.24
N ASP A 231 -21.07 3.45 -28.14
CA ASP A 231 -22.52 3.47 -27.88
C ASP A 231 -22.85 3.73 -26.41
N ARG A 232 -21.86 3.61 -25.53
CA ARG A 232 -22.01 3.74 -24.07
C ARG A 232 -20.99 4.74 -23.51
N PRO A 233 -21.26 5.36 -22.35
CA PRO A 233 -20.31 6.28 -21.73
C PRO A 233 -18.96 5.62 -21.42
N LEU A 234 -17.90 6.44 -21.44
CA LEU A 234 -16.53 6.07 -21.12
C LEU A 234 -16.09 6.74 -19.82
N VAL A 235 -15.68 5.94 -18.84
CA VAL A 235 -15.01 6.40 -17.63
C VAL A 235 -13.51 6.25 -17.77
N ILE A 236 -12.76 7.33 -17.58
CA ILE A 236 -11.30 7.30 -17.50
C ILE A 236 -10.89 7.72 -16.09
N ALA A 237 -10.18 6.84 -15.39
CA ALA A 237 -9.60 7.13 -14.09
C ALA A 237 -8.10 7.34 -14.19
N PHE A 238 -7.61 8.45 -13.65
CA PHE A 238 -6.20 8.79 -13.55
C PHE A 238 -5.74 8.68 -12.09
N ASP A 239 -4.77 7.82 -11.82
CA ASP A 239 -4.18 7.58 -10.50
C ASP A 239 -2.65 7.69 -10.54
N ASP A 240 -2.01 7.74 -9.38
CA ASP A 240 -0.56 7.89 -9.22
C ASP A 240 -0.02 9.22 -9.79
N LEU A 241 -0.78 10.33 -9.71
CA LEU A 241 -0.36 11.65 -10.19
C LEU A 241 0.91 12.20 -9.53
N GLU A 242 1.40 11.58 -8.45
CA GLU A 242 2.71 11.87 -7.87
C GLU A 242 3.89 11.71 -8.82
N TYR A 243 3.79 10.87 -9.84
CA TYR A 243 4.87 10.72 -10.82
C TYR A 243 5.03 11.96 -11.72
N LEU A 244 3.99 12.80 -11.82
CA LEU A 244 4.06 14.10 -12.49
C LEU A 244 4.68 15.21 -11.61
N LEU A 245 5.03 14.94 -10.35
CA LEU A 245 5.69 15.93 -9.49
C LEU A 245 7.06 16.36 -10.04
N SER A 246 7.76 15.47 -10.72
CA SER A 246 9.04 15.78 -11.36
C SER A 246 8.91 16.57 -12.66
N TYR A 247 7.68 16.76 -13.18
CA TYR A 247 7.39 17.36 -14.48
C TYR A 247 6.34 18.47 -14.36
N PRO A 248 6.69 19.64 -13.79
CA PRO A 248 5.71 20.70 -13.48
C PRO A 248 4.96 21.22 -14.71
N GLN A 249 5.63 21.40 -15.84
CA GLN A 249 4.99 21.85 -17.09
C GLN A 249 3.94 20.86 -17.57
N LEU A 250 4.30 19.56 -17.72
CA LEU A 250 3.33 18.53 -18.12
C LEU A 250 2.16 18.42 -17.13
N ARG A 251 2.43 18.60 -15.83
CA ARG A 251 1.39 18.54 -14.79
C ARG A 251 0.37 19.68 -14.94
N GLU A 252 0.83 20.91 -15.14
CA GLU A 252 -0.05 22.06 -15.38
C GLU A 252 -0.89 21.83 -16.63
N GLU A 253 -0.26 21.37 -17.71
CA GLU A 253 -0.93 21.06 -18.96
C GLU A 253 -1.98 19.95 -18.78
N PHE A 254 -1.63 18.84 -18.12
CA PHE A 254 -2.55 17.75 -17.82
C PHE A 254 -3.84 18.23 -17.13
N PHE A 255 -3.71 19.06 -16.10
CA PHE A 255 -4.86 19.60 -15.39
C PHE A 255 -5.66 20.59 -16.25
N SER A 256 -5.00 21.39 -17.09
CA SER A 256 -5.66 22.25 -18.10
C SER A 256 -6.51 21.43 -19.07
N ILE A 257 -6.02 20.27 -19.53
CA ILE A 257 -6.75 19.38 -20.44
C ILE A 257 -7.98 18.74 -19.77
N LEU A 258 -7.85 18.26 -18.53
CA LEU A 258 -8.99 17.71 -17.79
C LEU A 258 -10.11 18.74 -17.61
N HIS A 259 -9.73 19.99 -17.34
CA HIS A 259 -10.67 21.11 -17.26
C HIS A 259 -11.37 21.33 -18.60
N LEU A 260 -10.62 21.39 -19.71
CA LEU A 260 -11.18 21.55 -21.04
C LEU A 260 -12.21 20.45 -21.35
N TRP A 261 -11.88 19.19 -21.11
CA TRP A 261 -12.79 18.06 -21.39
C TRP A 261 -14.05 18.09 -20.53
N HIS A 262 -13.93 18.48 -19.26
CA HIS A 262 -15.09 18.63 -18.38
C HIS A 262 -16.03 19.76 -18.85
N GLU A 263 -15.47 20.90 -19.28
CA GLU A 263 -16.25 22.01 -19.85
C GLU A 263 -16.95 21.64 -21.17
N GLU A 264 -16.28 20.89 -22.05
CA GLU A 264 -16.89 20.36 -23.26
C GLU A 264 -18.08 19.45 -22.92
N GLY A 265 -17.96 18.64 -21.87
CA GLY A 265 -19.04 17.78 -21.37
C GLY A 265 -20.27 18.53 -20.86
N LYS A 266 -20.17 19.82 -20.52
CA LYS A 266 -21.34 20.62 -20.14
C LYS A 266 -22.18 21.03 -21.36
N ASN A 267 -21.53 21.25 -22.50
CA ASN A 267 -22.14 21.91 -23.65
C ASN A 267 -22.36 20.97 -24.84
N LYS A 268 -21.60 19.86 -24.95
CA LYS A 268 -21.63 18.97 -26.12
C LYS A 268 -22.12 17.57 -25.75
N PRO A 269 -23.19 17.05 -26.40
CA PRO A 269 -23.69 15.70 -26.17
C PRO A 269 -22.64 14.60 -26.37
N LEU A 270 -21.71 14.78 -27.33
CA LEU A 270 -20.62 13.83 -27.56
C LEU A 270 -19.69 13.72 -26.34
N TRP A 271 -19.30 14.86 -25.76
CA TRP A 271 -18.44 14.90 -24.57
C TRP A 271 -19.18 14.52 -23.29
N GLN A 272 -20.51 14.60 -23.27
CA GLN A 272 -21.33 13.97 -22.24
C GLN A 272 -21.23 12.45 -22.23
N LYS A 273 -20.50 11.80 -23.14
CA LYS A 273 -20.12 10.38 -23.00
C LYS A 273 -18.89 10.17 -22.13
N LEU A 274 -18.01 11.16 -21.98
CA LEU A 274 -16.79 11.05 -21.19
C LEU A 274 -17.05 11.33 -19.70
N ARG A 275 -16.46 10.53 -18.81
CA ARG A 275 -16.48 10.68 -17.35
C ARG A 275 -15.05 10.58 -16.84
N LEU A 276 -14.67 11.46 -15.93
CA LEU A 276 -13.30 11.56 -15.44
C LEU A 276 -13.24 11.31 -13.94
N ILE A 277 -12.24 10.54 -13.51
CA ILE A 277 -11.87 10.38 -12.10
C ILE A 277 -10.39 10.70 -11.98
N VAL A 278 -10.01 11.53 -11.02
CA VAL A 278 -8.62 11.98 -10.87
C VAL A 278 -8.23 11.90 -9.39
N ALA A 279 -7.25 11.06 -9.06
CA ALA A 279 -6.71 10.96 -7.69
C ALA A 279 -5.39 11.69 -7.55
N TYR A 280 -5.34 12.64 -6.63
CA TYR A 280 -4.18 13.50 -6.44
C TYR A 280 -3.92 13.76 -4.95
N SER A 281 -2.75 14.34 -4.63
CA SER A 281 -2.35 14.70 -3.27
C SER A 281 -2.18 16.22 -3.13
N PRO A 282 -2.37 16.81 -1.94
CA PRO A 282 -2.35 18.28 -1.75
C PRO A 282 -1.13 19.02 -2.32
N ALA A 283 0.06 18.41 -2.31
CA ALA A 283 1.28 19.01 -2.86
C ALA A 283 1.21 19.26 -4.38
N GLN A 284 0.32 18.56 -5.08
CA GLN A 284 0.15 18.70 -6.52
C GLN A 284 -0.68 19.95 -6.89
N GLU A 285 -1.29 20.63 -5.91
CA GLU A 285 -2.04 21.87 -6.10
C GLU A 285 -1.17 23.15 -6.01
N LEU A 286 0.13 23.05 -5.66
CA LEU A 286 0.96 24.22 -5.28
C LEU A 286 1.63 24.99 -6.40
N ASP A 287 1.84 24.38 -7.56
CA ASP A 287 2.50 25.06 -8.67
C ASP A 287 1.48 25.92 -9.42
N LYS A 288 1.03 26.99 -8.77
CA LYS A 288 0.28 28.09 -9.40
C LYS A 288 1.27 29.20 -9.75
N THR A 289 1.72 29.23 -11.00
CA THR A 289 2.54 30.33 -11.53
C THR A 289 1.75 31.30 -12.42
N SER A 290 0.42 31.25 -12.44
CA SER A 290 -0.41 32.08 -13.30
C SER A 290 -1.46 32.86 -12.50
N ASP A 291 -1.37 34.18 -12.54
CA ASP A 291 -2.33 35.17 -11.99
C ASP A 291 -3.72 35.14 -12.67
N THR A 292 -3.99 34.14 -13.51
CA THR A 292 -5.27 34.00 -14.19
C THR A 292 -6.22 33.15 -13.34
N TYR A 293 -7.24 33.81 -12.78
CA TYR A 293 -8.28 33.22 -11.95
C TYR A 293 -9.00 32.04 -12.61
N GLN A 294 -8.49 30.82 -12.46
CA GLN A 294 -9.26 29.57 -12.38
C GLN A 294 -8.31 28.43 -12.04
N SER A 295 -8.30 28.01 -10.77
CA SER A 295 -7.61 26.77 -10.38
C SER A 295 -8.22 25.63 -11.21
N PRO A 296 -7.44 24.77 -11.88
CA PRO A 296 -8.00 23.60 -12.56
C PRO A 296 -8.71 22.65 -11.56
N PHE A 297 -8.43 22.83 -10.26
CA PHE A 297 -9.07 22.17 -9.13
C PHE A 297 -10.35 22.86 -8.63
N SER A 298 -10.95 23.79 -9.39
CA SER A 298 -12.20 24.46 -9.03
C SER A 298 -13.46 23.79 -9.59
N LEU A 299 -13.31 22.89 -10.57
CA LEU A 299 -14.44 22.24 -11.24
C LEU A 299 -14.62 20.78 -10.82
N GLY A 300 -15.78 20.21 -11.14
CA GLY A 300 -16.13 18.85 -10.74
C GLY A 300 -16.34 18.66 -9.23
N LEU A 301 -16.66 17.43 -8.83
CA LEU A 301 -16.94 17.06 -7.44
C LEU A 301 -15.63 16.81 -6.67
N PRO A 302 -15.28 17.65 -5.66
CA PRO A 302 -14.13 17.40 -4.81
C PRO A 302 -14.47 16.36 -3.73
N ILE A 303 -13.64 15.33 -3.62
CA ILE A 303 -13.71 14.27 -2.63
C ILE A 303 -12.44 14.29 -1.80
N LYS A 304 -12.50 14.85 -0.58
CA LYS A 304 -11.41 14.77 0.39
C LYS A 304 -11.58 13.51 1.23
N LEU A 305 -10.62 12.58 1.20
CA LEU A 305 -10.73 11.36 2.01
C LEU A 305 -10.40 11.67 3.48
N PRO A 306 -11.36 11.45 4.41
CA PRO A 306 -11.09 11.58 5.84
C PRO A 306 -10.30 10.40 6.40
N ASN A 307 -9.66 10.64 7.55
CA ASN A 307 -9.21 9.58 8.44
C ASN A 307 -10.41 8.78 8.99
N PHE A 308 -10.15 7.56 9.44
CA PHE A 308 -11.18 6.75 10.08
C PHE A 308 -11.67 7.33 11.41
N THR A 309 -12.99 7.31 11.57
CA THR A 309 -13.68 7.62 12.82
C THR A 309 -13.55 6.48 13.83
N SER A 310 -13.90 6.74 15.08
CA SER A 310 -13.95 5.71 16.13
C SER A 310 -14.85 4.53 15.76
N ALA A 311 -16.00 4.80 15.12
CA ALA A 311 -16.91 3.77 14.65
C ALA A 311 -16.27 2.90 13.56
N GLN A 312 -15.57 3.52 12.60
CA GLN A 312 -14.90 2.81 11.50
C GLN A 312 -13.72 1.95 11.96
N VAL A 313 -12.92 2.44 12.92
CA VAL A 313 -11.84 1.62 13.48
C VAL A 313 -12.41 0.45 14.28
N ARG A 314 -13.47 0.68 15.07
CA ARG A 314 -14.14 -0.40 15.81
C ARG A 314 -14.70 -1.47 14.87
N GLU A 315 -15.37 -1.04 13.80
CA GLU A 315 -15.90 -1.93 12.77
C GLU A 315 -14.80 -2.77 12.11
N LEU A 316 -13.69 -2.15 11.72
CA LEU A 316 -12.55 -2.86 11.13
C LEU A 316 -11.95 -3.91 12.10
N SER A 317 -11.76 -3.54 13.36
CA SER A 317 -11.27 -4.44 14.41
C SER A 317 -12.17 -5.66 14.56
N GLN A 318 -13.49 -5.46 14.57
CA GLN A 318 -14.48 -6.54 14.67
C GLN A 318 -14.43 -7.46 13.44
N ARG A 319 -14.34 -6.89 12.23
CA ARG A 319 -14.24 -7.68 10.99
C ARG A 319 -12.96 -8.52 10.93
N GLN A 320 -11.89 -8.09 11.59
CA GLN A 320 -10.62 -8.83 11.69
C GLN A 320 -10.56 -9.80 12.88
N GLY A 321 -11.64 -9.97 13.63
CA GLY A 321 -11.71 -10.92 14.75
C GLY A 321 -10.94 -10.48 15.99
N LEU A 322 -10.66 -9.19 16.16
CA LEU A 322 -10.05 -8.68 17.39
C LEU A 322 -11.04 -8.78 18.56
N ASP A 323 -10.50 -9.00 19.77
CA ASP A 323 -11.26 -9.13 21.02
C ASP A 323 -12.20 -7.93 21.23
N GLN A 324 -13.37 -8.15 21.85
CA GLN A 324 -14.33 -7.08 22.15
C GLN A 324 -13.77 -5.99 23.09
N ASN A 325 -12.81 -6.35 23.94
CA ASN A 325 -12.10 -5.45 24.85
C ASN A 325 -10.94 -4.72 24.17
N PHE A 326 -10.67 -4.99 22.88
CA PHE A 326 -9.64 -4.30 22.13
C PHE A 326 -9.91 -2.79 22.11
N ASN A 327 -8.95 -2.02 22.61
CA ASN A 327 -9.08 -0.57 22.72
C ASN A 327 -8.82 0.12 21.36
N SER A 328 -9.80 0.02 20.46
CA SER A 328 -9.76 0.61 19.12
C SER A 328 -9.57 2.13 19.13
N GLU A 329 -10.05 2.80 20.18
CA GLU A 329 -9.93 4.26 20.29
C GLU A 329 -8.50 4.69 20.59
N LYS A 330 -7.82 3.97 21.49
CA LYS A 330 -6.40 4.22 21.78
C LYS A 330 -5.53 4.00 20.54
N LEU A 331 -5.81 2.95 19.76
CA LEU A 331 -5.16 2.72 18.47
C LEU A 331 -5.44 3.87 17.49
N ARG A 332 -6.70 4.27 17.35
CA ARG A 332 -7.11 5.37 16.45
C ARG A 332 -6.37 6.67 16.78
N ILE A 333 -6.31 7.04 18.07
CA ILE A 333 -5.62 8.25 18.52
C ILE A 333 -4.14 8.17 18.17
N PHE A 334 -3.47 7.06 18.49
CA PHE A 334 -2.04 6.89 18.27
C PHE A 334 -1.64 6.95 16.79
N LEU A 335 -2.48 6.41 15.90
CA LEU A 335 -2.23 6.37 14.46
C LEU A 335 -2.95 7.49 13.68
N GLY A 336 -3.63 8.40 14.38
CA GLY A 336 -4.38 9.52 13.79
C GLY A 336 -5.58 9.09 12.92
N GLY A 337 -6.02 7.84 13.03
CA GLY A 337 -7.04 7.25 12.17
C GLY A 337 -6.62 7.04 10.72
N ASN A 338 -5.32 7.03 10.40
CA ASN A 338 -4.85 6.78 9.03
C ASN A 338 -5.29 5.38 8.56
N PRO A 339 -6.07 5.24 7.46
CA PRO A 339 -6.63 3.96 7.05
C PRO A 339 -5.62 2.83 6.85
N TYR A 340 -4.45 3.13 6.28
CA TYR A 340 -3.40 2.14 6.07
C TYR A 340 -2.73 1.72 7.37
N LEU A 341 -2.33 2.68 8.22
CA LEU A 341 -1.68 2.37 9.49
C LEU A 341 -2.60 1.56 10.40
N ILE A 342 -3.89 1.93 10.45
CA ILE A 342 -4.90 1.19 11.23
C ILE A 342 -5.03 -0.23 10.71
N ARG A 343 -5.19 -0.43 9.39
CA ARG A 343 -5.29 -1.78 8.82
C ARG A 343 -4.04 -2.61 9.11
N LEU A 344 -2.85 -2.02 8.99
CA LEU A 344 -1.58 -2.70 9.25
C LEU A 344 -1.45 -3.13 10.71
N ALA A 345 -1.80 -2.25 11.65
CA ALA A 345 -1.83 -2.56 13.06
C ALA A 345 -2.82 -3.70 13.37
N CYS A 346 -4.07 -3.56 12.94
CA CYS A 346 -5.09 -4.57 13.21
C CYS A 346 -4.73 -5.93 12.57
N TYR A 347 -4.11 -5.94 11.38
CA TYR A 347 -3.62 -7.17 10.74
C TYR A 347 -2.57 -7.91 11.59
N HIS A 348 -1.55 -7.20 12.08
CA HIS A 348 -0.49 -7.82 12.89
C HIS A 348 -1.00 -8.24 14.27
N ILE A 349 -1.89 -7.46 14.88
CA ILE A 349 -2.53 -7.84 16.15
C ILE A 349 -3.39 -9.10 15.97
N ALA A 350 -4.20 -9.16 14.91
CA ALA A 350 -5.08 -10.31 14.65
C ALA A 350 -4.30 -11.62 14.39
N ARG A 351 -3.06 -11.51 13.90
CA ARG A 351 -2.16 -12.65 13.72
C ARG A 351 -1.41 -13.06 14.98
N GLY A 352 -1.46 -12.26 16.04
CA GLY A 352 -0.65 -12.45 17.24
C GLY A 352 0.82 -12.06 17.06
N ASP A 353 1.16 -11.32 16.00
CA ASP A 353 2.54 -10.86 15.76
C ASP A 353 2.93 -9.77 16.78
N CYS A 354 1.96 -9.00 17.29
CA CYS A 354 2.17 -7.94 18.27
C CYS A 354 0.91 -7.64 19.11
N THR A 355 1.05 -6.86 20.18
CA THR A 355 -0.08 -6.35 20.99
C THR A 355 -0.26 -4.85 20.82
N LEU A 356 -1.40 -4.31 21.25
CA LEU A 356 -1.63 -2.87 21.27
C LEU A 356 -0.56 -2.15 22.09
N GLU A 357 -0.15 -2.70 23.22
CA GLU A 357 0.88 -2.13 24.10
C GLU A 357 2.22 -2.05 23.38
N THR A 358 2.61 -3.09 22.64
CA THR A 358 3.84 -3.07 21.84
C THR A 358 3.80 -2.05 20.70
N ILE A 359 2.64 -1.86 20.05
CA ILE A 359 2.44 -0.83 19.02
C ILE A 359 2.57 0.59 19.59
N LEU A 360 2.07 0.80 20.81
CA LEU A 360 2.13 2.11 21.46
C LEU A 360 3.52 2.42 22.02
N ALA A 361 4.31 1.40 22.32
CA ALA A 361 5.67 1.52 22.81
C ALA A 361 6.71 1.67 21.67
N THR A 362 6.30 1.50 20.40
CA THR A 362 7.21 1.39 19.25
C THR A 362 8.21 2.54 19.10
N SER A 363 9.50 2.22 19.21
CA SER A 363 10.63 3.15 19.04
C SER A 363 11.29 3.09 17.65
N ILE A 364 12.27 3.97 17.39
CA ILE A 364 13.03 3.96 16.11
C ILE A 364 13.85 2.69 15.93
N ASP A 365 14.46 2.20 17.01
CA ASP A 365 15.49 1.16 16.97
C ASP A 365 14.93 -0.26 17.15
N GLU A 366 13.60 -0.40 17.24
CA GLU A 366 12.93 -1.70 17.31
C GLU A 366 12.98 -2.43 15.96
N GLU A 367 13.66 -3.59 15.95
CA GLU A 367 13.75 -4.48 14.79
C GLU A 367 12.37 -4.94 14.27
N ASN A 368 11.37 -5.02 15.15
CA ASN A 368 10.02 -5.47 14.84
C ASN A 368 8.99 -4.33 14.66
N ASN A 369 9.45 -3.10 14.42
CA ASN A 369 8.54 -1.98 14.14
C ASN A 369 7.79 -2.19 12.82
N ILE A 370 6.51 -2.60 12.91
CA ILE A 370 5.64 -2.87 11.75
C ILE A 370 5.44 -1.64 10.84
N PHE A 371 5.70 -0.44 11.32
CA PHE A 371 5.59 0.81 10.55
C PHE A 371 6.92 1.27 9.94
N ALA A 372 8.03 0.55 10.17
CA ALA A 372 9.37 0.99 9.79
C ALA A 372 9.48 1.37 8.31
N ASP A 373 8.94 0.57 7.39
CA ASP A 373 9.00 0.87 5.95
C ASP A 373 8.25 2.14 5.58
N HIS A 374 7.09 2.37 6.20
CA HIS A 374 6.32 3.59 5.98
C HIS A 374 7.06 4.82 6.50
N LEU A 375 7.62 4.74 7.70
CA LEU A 375 8.37 5.82 8.34
C LEU A 375 9.67 6.13 7.59
N LYS A 376 10.41 5.10 7.14
CA LYS A 376 11.62 5.24 6.31
C LYS A 376 11.30 5.89 4.96
N ARG A 377 10.17 5.54 4.33
CA ARG A 377 9.74 6.20 3.08
C ARG A 377 9.41 7.67 3.33
N LEU A 378 8.65 8.00 4.36
CA LEU A 378 8.38 9.40 4.73
C LEU A 378 9.68 10.18 4.99
N LEU A 379 10.63 9.56 5.69
CA LEU A 379 11.94 10.15 5.91
C LEU A 379 12.70 10.40 4.61
N SER A 380 12.72 9.43 3.68
CA SER A 380 13.35 9.61 2.37
C SER A 380 12.70 10.76 1.59
N TYR A 381 11.38 10.95 1.69
CA TYR A 381 10.70 12.09 1.07
C TYR A 381 11.13 13.42 1.70
N LEU A 382 11.21 13.49 3.03
CA LEU A 382 11.68 14.69 3.74
C LEU A 382 13.12 15.05 3.40
N GLN A 383 13.97 14.06 3.09
CA GLN A 383 15.38 14.26 2.72
C GLN A 383 15.57 14.56 1.23
N TYR A 384 14.78 13.93 0.36
CA TYR A 384 14.93 14.03 -1.10
C TYR A 384 14.24 15.26 -1.69
N LEU A 385 13.14 15.73 -1.08
CA LEU A 385 12.49 16.97 -1.50
C LEU A 385 13.45 18.14 -1.23
N LYS A 386 14.03 18.71 -2.31
CA LYS A 386 14.92 19.86 -2.29
C LYS A 386 14.34 20.96 -1.38
N GLY A 387 15.04 21.32 -0.30
CA GLY A 387 14.68 22.45 0.57
C GLY A 387 14.83 22.17 2.06
N ASN A 388 14.37 23.12 2.87
CA ASN A 388 14.44 23.08 4.34
C ASN A 388 13.31 22.25 4.99
N LEU A 389 12.66 21.35 4.24
CA LEU A 389 11.41 20.69 4.66
C LEU A 389 11.61 19.81 5.89
N ALA A 390 12.71 19.05 5.96
CA ALA A 390 13.06 18.24 7.12
C ALA A 390 13.26 19.10 8.39
N ALA A 391 13.94 20.25 8.29
CA ALA A 391 14.13 21.12 9.45
C ALA A 391 12.85 21.86 9.85
N ILE A 392 12.01 22.25 8.88
CA ILE A 392 10.68 22.81 9.18
C ILE A 392 9.83 21.78 9.90
N PHE A 393 9.82 20.52 9.44
CA PHE A 393 9.09 19.46 10.12
C PHE A 393 9.66 19.17 11.51
N ALA A 394 10.99 19.19 11.68
CA ALA A 394 11.62 19.07 13.00
C ALA A 394 11.12 20.15 13.96
N LYS A 395 10.93 21.40 13.52
CA LYS A 395 10.33 22.46 14.35
C LYS A 395 8.90 22.10 14.77
N VAL A 396 8.07 21.59 13.87
CA VAL A 396 6.68 21.18 14.19
C VAL A 396 6.64 20.02 15.19
N VAL A 397 7.52 19.03 15.00
CA VAL A 397 7.59 17.84 15.86
C VAL A 397 8.08 18.17 17.27
N MET A 398 8.99 19.13 17.41
CA MET A 398 9.54 19.54 18.71
C MET A 398 8.69 20.59 19.43
N ALA A 399 7.75 21.22 18.74
CA ALA A 399 6.88 22.21 19.35
C ALA A 399 5.84 21.55 20.27
N GLU A 400 5.67 22.14 21.47
CA GLU A 400 4.63 21.76 22.43
C GLU A 400 3.24 22.28 22.02
N LYS A 401 3.21 23.38 21.28
CA LYS A 401 1.99 24.03 20.78
C LYS A 401 2.00 24.05 19.26
N ASP A 402 0.83 24.25 18.66
CA ASP A 402 0.70 24.39 17.21
C ASP A 402 1.47 25.63 16.74
N ILE A 403 2.24 25.52 15.66
CA ILE A 403 3.12 26.58 15.15
C ILE A 403 2.76 26.99 13.74
N GLU A 404 3.02 28.24 13.39
CA GLU A 404 2.98 28.70 12.00
C GLU A 404 4.28 28.32 11.27
N ILE A 405 4.13 27.83 10.05
CA ILE A 405 5.23 27.51 9.14
C ILE A 405 4.92 28.07 7.76
N ASP A 406 5.94 28.16 6.91
CA ASP A 406 5.80 28.56 5.52
C ASP A 406 4.68 27.75 4.82
N LEU A 407 3.86 28.44 4.02
CA LEU A 407 2.67 27.86 3.40
C LEU A 407 3.03 26.72 2.45
N ILE A 408 4.10 26.89 1.65
CA ILE A 408 4.57 25.87 0.71
C ILE A 408 5.01 24.62 1.47
N ALA A 409 5.81 24.80 2.52
CA ALA A 409 6.20 23.71 3.39
C ALA A 409 4.99 23.03 4.08
N ALA A 410 4.00 23.79 4.53
CA ALA A 410 2.80 23.25 5.16
C ALA A 410 2.03 22.32 4.22
N PHE A 411 1.82 22.72 2.97
CA PHE A 411 1.13 21.86 2.01
C PHE A 411 1.93 20.60 1.66
N HIS A 412 3.26 20.69 1.51
CA HIS A 412 4.08 19.50 1.30
C HIS A 412 3.97 18.52 2.47
N LEU A 413 4.07 19.00 3.71
CA LEU A 413 3.93 18.16 4.89
C LEU A 413 2.50 17.59 5.05
N GLU A 414 1.47 18.37 4.74
CA GLU A 414 0.07 17.91 4.73
C GLU A 414 -0.14 16.83 3.67
N SER A 415 0.50 16.96 2.50
CA SER A 415 0.42 15.97 1.42
C SER A 415 1.07 14.62 1.76
N LEU A 416 2.09 14.65 2.60
CA LEU A 416 2.71 13.45 3.18
C LEU A 416 1.88 12.87 4.34
N GLY A 417 0.83 13.59 4.77
CA GLY A 417 -0.01 13.22 5.90
C GLY A 417 0.68 13.42 7.26
N LEU A 418 1.80 14.15 7.31
CA LEU A 418 2.63 14.33 8.51
C LEU A 418 2.08 15.37 9.48
N ILE A 419 1.28 16.32 8.98
CA ILE A 419 0.70 17.40 9.79
C ILE A 419 -0.79 17.58 9.54
N HIS A 420 -1.46 18.19 10.51
CA HIS A 420 -2.77 18.82 10.37
C HIS A 420 -2.64 20.33 10.47
N ARG A 421 -3.38 21.05 9.63
CA ARG A 421 -3.42 22.50 9.63
C ARG A 421 -4.77 23.00 10.17
N GLN A 422 -4.72 23.98 11.07
CA GLN A 422 -5.86 24.75 11.55
C GLN A 422 -5.56 26.24 11.33
N GLY A 423 -6.13 26.81 10.27
CA GLY A 423 -5.78 28.16 9.83
C GLY A 423 -4.30 28.24 9.40
N LYS A 424 -3.53 29.06 10.11
CA LYS A 424 -2.07 29.21 9.90
C LYS A 424 -1.24 28.26 10.75
N PHE A 425 -1.85 27.62 11.74
CA PHE A 425 -1.15 26.77 12.70
C PHE A 425 -1.12 25.32 12.25
N CYS A 426 0.01 24.67 12.49
CA CYS A 426 0.30 23.30 12.10
C CYS A 426 0.70 22.48 13.31
N ARG A 427 0.24 21.22 13.34
CA ARG A 427 0.59 20.22 14.35
C ARG A 427 0.86 18.86 13.71
N VAL A 428 1.66 18.02 14.36
CA VAL A 428 1.89 16.64 13.90
C VAL A 428 0.56 15.88 13.85
N SER A 429 0.35 15.09 12.79
CA SER A 429 -0.94 14.44 12.55
C SER A 429 -1.27 13.31 13.51
N CYS A 430 -0.27 12.62 14.06
CA CYS A 430 -0.48 11.57 15.06
C CYS A 430 0.72 11.37 16.02
N PRO A 431 0.48 10.78 17.21
CA PRO A 431 1.52 10.40 18.15
C PRO A 431 2.62 9.50 17.58
N LEU A 432 2.31 8.50 16.73
CA LEU A 432 3.32 7.65 16.09
C LEU A 432 4.40 8.49 15.39
N TYR A 433 3.97 9.45 14.56
CA TYR A 433 4.90 10.32 13.84
C TYR A 433 5.66 11.24 14.80
N ARG A 434 4.99 11.79 15.82
CA ARG A 434 5.68 12.63 16.81
C ARG A 434 6.77 11.85 17.54
N GLN A 435 6.48 10.64 18.02
CA GLN A 435 7.42 9.76 18.71
C GLN A 435 8.63 9.46 17.80
N TYR A 436 8.38 8.85 16.64
CA TYR A 436 9.44 8.46 15.71
C TYR A 436 10.29 9.67 15.26
N PHE A 437 9.68 10.73 14.75
CA PHE A 437 10.46 11.85 14.21
C PHE A 437 11.13 12.68 15.30
N SER A 438 10.58 12.77 16.52
CA SER A 438 11.23 13.48 17.62
C SER A 438 12.50 12.79 18.06
N GLU A 439 12.47 11.47 18.18
CA GLU A 439 13.65 10.68 18.52
C GLU A 439 14.69 10.78 17.40
N TYR A 440 14.26 10.73 16.14
CA TYR A 440 15.14 10.76 14.96
C TYR A 440 15.90 12.08 14.88
N PHE A 441 15.18 13.20 15.05
CA PHE A 441 15.77 14.53 15.00
C PHE A 441 16.62 14.86 16.24
N ARG A 442 16.35 14.25 17.41
CA ARG A 442 17.21 14.38 18.61
C ARG A 442 18.53 13.65 18.44
N GLN A 443 18.49 12.38 18.06
CA GLN A 443 19.69 11.55 17.90
C GLN A 443 20.67 12.15 16.87
N ARG A 444 20.15 12.79 15.82
CA ARG A 444 20.98 13.31 14.73
C ARG A 444 21.44 14.75 14.87
N SER A 445 21.09 15.50 15.93
CA SER A 445 21.57 16.85 16.31
C SER A 445 21.77 17.94 15.22
N VAL A 446 21.36 17.70 13.97
CA VAL A 446 21.67 18.51 12.78
C VAL A 446 20.57 19.52 12.43
N PHE A 447 19.38 19.45 13.05
CA PHE A 447 18.22 20.25 12.64
C PHE A 447 17.65 21.20 13.72
N LEU A 448 18.27 21.29 14.89
CA LEU A 448 17.85 22.22 15.94
C LEU A 448 18.68 23.51 15.90
N PRO A 449 18.06 24.71 15.87
CA PRO A 449 18.78 25.92 16.24
C PRO A 449 19.28 25.73 17.68
N ARG A 450 20.59 25.83 17.89
CA ARG A 450 21.16 25.88 19.24
C ARG A 450 20.47 27.02 19.99
N LYS A 451 19.85 26.73 21.14
CA LYS A 451 19.48 27.76 22.11
C LYS A 451 20.78 28.45 22.52
N THR A 452 21.03 29.65 22.00
CA THR A 452 22.05 30.54 22.57
C THR A 452 21.60 30.91 23.99
N PRO A 453 22.44 30.73 25.01
CA PRO A 453 22.09 31.21 26.34
C PRO A 453 22.01 32.73 26.29
N ILE A 454 20.95 33.26 26.92
CA ILE A 454 20.69 34.68 27.08
C ILE A 454 21.90 35.30 27.77
N LEU A 455 22.77 35.96 27.00
CA LEU A 455 23.76 36.86 27.57
C LEU A 455 23.09 38.23 27.67
N ALA A 456 22.66 38.57 28.89
CA ALA A 456 22.23 39.90 29.24
C ALA A 456 23.34 40.91 28.90
N LYS A 457 23.18 41.65 27.80
CA LYS A 457 23.88 42.92 27.58
C LYS A 457 22.89 44.05 27.80
N LYS A 458 23.00 44.66 28.99
CA LYS A 458 22.56 46.04 29.24
C LYS A 458 23.12 46.91 28.11
N ILE A 459 22.24 47.51 27.31
CA ILE A 459 22.60 48.69 26.51
C ILE A 459 21.72 49.82 27.03
N THR A 460 22.42 50.75 27.66
CA THR A 460 21.94 51.99 28.23
C THR A 460 21.42 52.91 27.12
N LEU A 461 20.25 53.50 27.35
CA LEU A 461 19.73 54.64 26.60
C LEU A 461 20.75 55.78 26.63
N ALA A 462 21.17 56.25 25.46
CA ALA A 462 21.89 57.51 25.32
C ALA A 462 21.83 58.01 23.86
N HIS A 463 21.17 59.16 23.71
CA HIS A 463 21.35 60.17 22.66
C HIS A 463 20.68 59.92 21.30
N PHE A 464 19.41 60.34 21.25
CA PHE A 464 18.96 61.21 20.16
C PHE A 464 19.84 62.45 20.14
N ASP A 465 20.49 62.74 19.01
CA ASP A 465 20.73 64.12 18.64
C ASP A 465 20.61 64.31 17.11
N THR A 466 19.98 65.42 16.81
CA THR A 466 19.55 65.98 15.55
C THR A 466 20.67 66.67 14.79
N SER A 467 20.75 66.50 13.47
CA SER A 467 21.11 67.55 12.48
C SER A 467 21.11 66.91 11.09
N GLU A 468 20.12 67.24 10.27
CA GLU A 468 20.18 68.29 9.26
C GLU A 468 21.11 68.01 8.07
N LYS A 469 20.43 67.92 6.91
CA LYS A 469 20.77 68.55 5.63
C LYS A 469 21.82 67.90 4.72
N SER A 470 21.27 67.54 3.55
CA SER A 470 21.74 67.93 2.21
C SER A 470 22.90 67.11 1.64
N ARG A 471 22.64 66.42 0.53
CA ARG A 471 22.89 66.97 -0.82
C ARG A 471 22.47 65.98 -1.91
N TYR A 472 21.74 66.53 -2.88
CA TYR A 472 21.56 66.02 -4.24
C TYR A 472 22.91 65.87 -4.98
N ALA A 473 22.97 64.91 -5.91
CA ALA A 473 23.74 64.84 -7.18
C ALA A 473 24.10 63.36 -7.45
N ILE A 474 23.82 62.70 -8.57
CA ILE A 474 23.27 62.98 -9.91
C ILE A 474 22.58 61.69 -10.36
#